data_AF-A0A523W852-F1
#
_entry.id   AF-A0A523W852-F1
#
_cell.length_a   1.000
_cell.length_b   1.000
_cell.length_c   1.000
_cell.angle_alpha   90.00
_cell.angle_beta   90.00
_cell.angle_gamma   90.00
#
_symmetry.space_group_name_H-M   'P 1'
#
loop_
_entity.id
_entity.type
_entity.pdbx_description
1 polymer ?
#
loop_
_entity_poly.entity_id
_entity_poly.type
_entity_poly.pdbx_seq_one_letter_code
_entity_poly.pdbx_strand_id
1 'polypeptide(L)'
;MSTHAEELKLRLMTIELLRTAKYKRNITYRELSSKTGLPVTVLSRYAKGHVLPNTARAKQLWKVLTKIVGLERELRSRIKFNEDGYFDNTEIIGDFNILQQAANHALANMAGKRVTKVFTAAVDGIPLATMVANALGVNLVVAKKNKEVGVKAFLEETYVLKGSGVTMTLYVSKDAIKRRDSILIVDDMIKSGETQAALVNLVRKAKAEISGVFSLI
;
A
#
# COMPACT_ATOMS: atom_id res chain seq x y z
N MET A 1 17.09 17.11 7.94
CA MET A 1 16.76 16.79 9.34
C MET A 1 15.37 16.20 9.36
N SER A 2 15.14 15.05 10.02
CA SER A 2 13.79 14.50 10.16
C SER A 2 12.95 15.38 11.06
N THR A 3 11.68 15.59 10.72
CA THR A 3 10.74 16.31 11.56
C THR A 3 10.36 15.47 12.78
N HIS A 4 9.91 16.13 13.86
CA HIS A 4 9.45 15.42 15.07
C HIS A 4 8.28 14.45 14.77
N ALA A 5 7.41 14.82 13.81
CA ALA A 5 6.31 13.99 13.36
C ALA A 5 6.80 12.71 12.65
N GLU A 6 7.82 12.81 11.80
CA GLU A 6 8.44 11.65 11.13
C GLU A 6 9.07 10.68 12.13
N GLU A 7 9.74 11.21 13.16
CA GLU A 7 10.33 10.39 14.20
C GLU A 7 9.27 9.66 15.04
N LEU A 8 8.18 10.34 15.40
CA LEU A 8 7.06 9.71 16.09
C LEU A 8 6.42 8.61 15.23
N LYS A 9 6.20 8.88 13.94
CA LYS A 9 5.65 7.90 12.99
C LYS A 9 6.53 6.66 12.89
N LEU A 10 7.85 6.82 12.78
CA LEU A 10 8.79 5.71 12.79
C LEU A 10 8.67 4.87 14.07
N ARG A 11 8.63 5.52 15.24
CA ARG A 11 8.51 4.82 16.53
C ARG A 11 7.23 4.00 16.62
N LEU A 12 6.10 4.56 16.18
CA LEU A 12 4.81 3.86 16.15
C LEU A 12 4.84 2.68 15.17
N MET A 13 5.38 2.86 13.96
CA MET A 13 5.49 1.79 12.98
C MET A 13 6.39 0.64 13.47
N THR A 14 7.49 0.94 14.17
CA THR A 14 8.33 -0.09 14.80
C THR A 14 7.55 -0.92 15.82
N ILE A 15 6.64 -0.28 16.60
CA ILE A 15 5.78 -1.01 17.53
C ILE A 15 4.81 -1.93 16.80
N GLU A 16 4.24 -1.50 15.67
CA GLU A 16 3.35 -2.35 14.87
C GLU A 16 4.08 -3.58 14.29
N LEU A 17 5.34 -3.43 13.87
CA LEU A 17 6.17 -4.59 13.51
C LEU A 17 6.41 -5.51 14.73
N LEU A 18 6.66 -4.95 15.90
CA LEU A 18 6.85 -5.74 17.13
C LEU A 18 5.59 -6.52 17.48
N ARG A 19 4.41 -5.88 17.38
CA ARG A 19 3.10 -6.52 17.58
C ARG A 19 2.85 -7.61 16.55
N THR A 20 3.18 -7.38 15.29
CA THR A 20 3.06 -8.38 14.23
C THR A 20 3.91 -9.61 14.53
N ALA A 21 5.18 -9.41 14.90
CA ALA A 21 6.07 -10.50 15.29
C ALA A 21 5.52 -11.27 16.51
N LYS A 22 5.04 -10.56 17.54
CA LYS A 22 4.54 -11.17 18.78
C LYS A 22 3.22 -11.91 18.61
N TYR A 23 2.25 -11.31 17.92
CA TYR A 23 0.85 -11.74 17.94
C TYR A 23 0.42 -12.45 16.66
N LYS A 24 0.94 -12.06 15.49
CA LYS A 24 0.59 -12.74 14.23
C LYS A 24 1.52 -13.92 13.92
N ARG A 25 2.79 -13.82 14.31
CA ARG A 25 3.79 -14.89 14.11
C ARG A 25 4.08 -15.73 15.35
N ASN A 26 3.36 -15.48 16.45
CA ASN A 26 3.52 -16.20 17.71
C ASN A 26 4.96 -16.27 18.26
N ILE A 27 5.83 -15.31 17.90
CA ILE A 27 7.20 -15.29 18.41
C ILE A 27 7.16 -14.87 19.88
N THR A 28 7.82 -15.64 20.75
CA THR A 28 7.83 -15.35 22.18
C THR A 28 8.67 -14.10 22.49
N TYR A 29 8.39 -13.44 23.62
CA TYR A 29 9.25 -12.33 24.05
C TYR A 29 10.69 -12.79 24.32
N ARG A 30 10.90 -14.05 24.70
CA ARG A 30 12.25 -14.60 24.91
C ARG A 30 13.03 -14.66 23.60
N GLU A 31 12.40 -15.13 22.52
CA GLU A 31 13.01 -15.12 21.19
C GLU A 31 13.24 -13.71 20.66
N LEU A 32 12.27 -12.80 20.84
CA LEU A 32 12.43 -11.40 20.45
C LEU A 32 13.57 -10.74 21.24
N SER A 33 13.70 -11.07 22.52
CA SER A 33 14.78 -10.58 23.38
C SER A 33 16.15 -11.04 22.88
N SER A 34 16.28 -12.34 22.55
CA SER A 34 17.48 -12.91 21.92
C SER A 34 17.84 -12.21 20.59
N LYS A 35 16.84 -11.93 19.74
CA LYS A 35 17.08 -11.30 18.43
C LYS A 35 17.35 -9.80 18.49
N THR A 36 16.78 -9.08 19.46
CA THR A 36 16.85 -7.61 19.54
C THR A 36 17.87 -7.11 20.56
N GLY A 37 18.30 -7.96 21.49
CA GLY A 37 19.15 -7.59 22.63
C GLY A 37 18.41 -6.81 23.72
N LEU A 38 17.08 -6.66 23.63
CA LEU A 38 16.29 -5.92 24.60
C LEU A 38 15.64 -6.85 25.64
N PRO A 39 15.54 -6.45 26.92
CA PRO A 39 14.86 -7.25 27.94
C PRO A 39 13.40 -7.53 27.59
N VAL A 40 12.92 -8.72 27.96
CA VAL A 40 11.51 -9.14 27.80
C VAL A 40 10.53 -8.10 28.35
N THR A 41 10.82 -7.54 29.52
CA THR A 41 9.99 -6.53 30.17
C THR A 41 9.85 -5.25 29.34
N VAL A 42 10.93 -4.82 28.69
CA VAL A 42 10.95 -3.65 27.79
C VAL A 42 10.12 -3.92 26.54
N LEU A 43 10.34 -5.07 25.89
CA LEU A 43 9.60 -5.47 24.69
C LEU A 43 8.08 -5.61 24.97
N SER A 44 7.72 -6.15 26.13
CA SER A 44 6.32 -6.25 26.57
C SER A 44 5.67 -4.88 26.76
N ARG A 45 6.36 -3.94 27.43
CA ARG A 45 5.86 -2.56 27.60
C ARG A 45 5.69 -1.84 26.26
N TYR A 46 6.62 -2.05 25.33
CA TYR A 46 6.55 -1.52 23.97
C TYR A 46 5.37 -2.09 23.18
N ALA A 47 5.24 -3.42 23.12
CA ALA A 47 4.14 -4.08 22.40
C ALA A 47 2.76 -3.70 22.96
N LYS A 48 2.65 -3.52 24.29
CA LYS A 48 1.41 -3.04 24.93
C LYS A 48 1.16 -1.54 24.77
N GLY A 49 2.13 -0.77 24.27
CA GLY A 49 2.01 0.68 24.08
C GLY A 49 2.16 1.51 25.36
N HIS A 50 2.61 0.93 26.47
CA HIS A 50 2.82 1.67 27.72
C HIS A 50 3.98 2.67 27.62
N VAL A 51 4.95 2.40 26.75
CA VAL A 51 6.11 3.27 26.47
C VAL A 51 6.46 3.13 25.00
N LEU A 52 6.88 4.22 24.37
CA LEU A 52 7.45 4.17 23.01
C LEU A 52 8.98 4.16 23.08
N PRO A 53 9.67 3.35 22.25
CA PRO A 53 11.13 3.43 22.13
C PRO A 53 11.53 4.84 21.69
N ASN A 54 12.70 5.31 22.10
CA ASN A 54 13.27 6.52 21.49
C ASN A 54 13.66 6.26 20.01
N THR A 55 13.97 7.32 19.25
CA THR A 55 14.26 7.22 17.82
C THR A 55 15.40 6.25 17.50
N ALA A 56 16.48 6.26 18.28
CA ALA A 56 17.62 5.35 18.10
C ALA A 56 17.23 3.87 18.31
N ARG A 57 16.54 3.56 19.42
CA ARG A 57 16.04 2.20 19.71
C ARG A 57 15.01 1.75 18.69
N ALA A 58 14.14 2.65 18.22
CA ALA A 58 13.16 2.35 17.20
C ALA A 58 13.81 1.91 15.89
N LYS A 59 14.89 2.60 15.47
CA LYS A 59 15.69 2.23 14.28
C LYS A 59 16.36 0.86 14.44
N GLN A 60 16.93 0.58 15.62
CA GLN A 60 17.54 -0.73 15.92
C GLN A 60 16.52 -1.86 15.86
N LEU A 61 15.39 -1.68 16.53
CA LEU A 61 14.27 -2.64 16.52
C LEU A 61 13.74 -2.85 15.10
N TRP A 62 13.54 -1.77 14.34
CA TRP A 62 13.09 -1.82 12.95
C TRP A 62 14.00 -2.74 12.12
N LYS A 63 15.32 -2.53 12.15
CA LYS A 63 16.29 -3.33 11.39
C LYS A 63 16.20 -4.84 11.68
N VAL A 64 15.89 -5.22 12.92
CA VAL A 64 15.72 -6.62 13.31
C VAL A 64 14.34 -7.12 12.88
N LEU A 65 13.28 -6.39 13.23
CA LEU A 65 11.89 -6.80 13.00
C LEU A 65 11.54 -6.89 11.52
N THR A 66 12.04 -5.99 10.66
CA THR A 66 11.81 -6.08 9.21
C THR A 66 12.36 -7.37 8.60
N LYS A 67 13.44 -7.95 9.16
CA LYS A 67 13.94 -9.25 8.71
C LYS A 67 13.03 -10.41 9.10
N ILE A 68 12.19 -10.21 10.12
CA ILE A 68 11.32 -11.23 10.70
C ILE A 68 9.90 -11.12 10.13
N VAL A 69 9.36 -9.91 10.06
CA VAL A 69 7.96 -9.61 9.69
C VAL A 69 7.85 -8.44 8.73
N GLY A 70 8.89 -8.20 7.93
CA GLY A 70 8.84 -7.19 6.87
C GLY A 70 7.88 -7.57 5.76
N LEU A 71 7.43 -6.54 5.03
CA LEU A 71 6.45 -6.63 3.95
C LEU A 71 6.69 -7.80 2.99
N GLU A 72 7.88 -7.89 2.39
CA GLU A 72 8.20 -8.94 1.41
C GLU A 72 8.01 -10.34 1.99
N ARG A 73 8.45 -10.56 3.24
CA ARG A 73 8.34 -11.85 3.91
C ARG A 73 6.88 -12.19 4.25
N GLU A 74 6.10 -11.19 4.67
CA GLU A 74 4.65 -11.36 4.89
C GLU A 74 3.95 -11.77 3.59
N LEU A 75 4.19 -11.04 2.48
CA LEU A 75 3.61 -11.34 1.18
C LEU A 75 3.98 -12.75 0.70
N ARG A 76 5.26 -13.09 0.65
CA ARG A 76 5.74 -14.42 0.21
C ARG A 76 5.14 -15.57 1.03
N SER A 77 4.86 -15.36 2.31
CA SER A 77 4.29 -16.41 3.15
C SER A 77 2.78 -16.65 2.94
N ARG A 78 2.08 -15.67 2.37
CA ARG A 78 0.62 -15.70 2.16
C ARG A 78 0.25 -16.02 0.72
N ILE A 79 1.11 -15.67 -0.24
CA ILE A 79 0.91 -16.00 -1.65
C ILE A 79 1.14 -17.50 -1.85
N LYS A 80 0.07 -18.23 -2.14
CA LYS A 80 0.10 -19.65 -2.50
C LYS A 80 -0.72 -19.84 -3.76
N PHE A 81 -0.04 -20.17 -4.85
CA PHE A 81 -0.69 -20.42 -6.12
C PHE A 81 -1.41 -21.77 -6.11
N ASN A 82 -2.61 -21.81 -6.68
CA ASN A 82 -3.31 -23.03 -7.03
C ASN A 82 -2.79 -23.60 -8.37
N GLU A 83 -3.34 -24.74 -8.78
CA GLU A 83 -2.94 -25.44 -10.02
C GLU A 83 -3.15 -24.59 -11.28
N ASP A 84 -4.11 -23.67 -11.25
CA ASP A 84 -4.44 -22.76 -12.34
C ASP A 84 -3.59 -21.47 -12.35
N GLY A 85 -2.65 -21.32 -11.40
CA GLY A 85 -1.77 -20.16 -11.29
C GLY A 85 -2.43 -18.90 -10.69
N TYR A 86 -3.49 -19.05 -9.91
CA TYR A 86 -4.15 -17.99 -9.13
C TYR A 86 -3.87 -18.16 -7.64
N PHE A 87 -4.00 -17.09 -6.87
CA PHE A 87 -3.97 -17.15 -5.42
C PHE A 87 -5.02 -16.20 -4.83
N ASP A 88 -5.45 -16.49 -3.61
CA ASP A 88 -6.36 -15.64 -2.86
C ASP A 88 -5.58 -14.49 -2.19
N ASN A 89 -5.87 -13.26 -2.61
CA ASN A 89 -5.28 -12.03 -2.07
C ASN A 89 -6.14 -11.42 -0.93
N THR A 90 -7.29 -11.98 -0.58
CA THR A 90 -8.26 -11.40 0.37
C THR A 90 -7.63 -11.08 1.72
N GLU A 91 -6.87 -12.02 2.30
CA GLU A 91 -6.18 -11.82 3.58
C GLU A 91 -4.99 -10.84 3.49
N ILE A 92 -4.50 -10.56 2.29
CA ILE A 92 -3.40 -9.62 2.06
C ILE A 92 -3.96 -8.20 1.99
N ILE A 93 -4.96 -7.98 1.13
CA ILE A 93 -5.56 -6.66 0.92
C ILE A 93 -6.39 -6.18 2.13
N GLY A 94 -6.83 -7.10 2.99
CA GLY A 94 -7.49 -6.78 4.27
C GLY A 94 -6.55 -6.57 5.46
N ASP A 95 -5.26 -6.89 5.35
CA ASP A 95 -4.35 -6.80 6.48
C ASP A 95 -3.77 -5.38 6.63
N PHE A 96 -4.27 -4.65 7.62
CA PHE A 96 -3.81 -3.31 7.96
C PHE A 96 -2.27 -3.18 8.05
N ASN A 97 -1.56 -4.16 8.61
CA ASN A 97 -0.10 -4.08 8.77
C ASN A 97 0.63 -4.22 7.43
N ILE A 98 0.08 -5.02 6.50
CA ILE A 98 0.62 -5.13 5.14
C ILE A 98 0.37 -3.82 4.39
N LEU A 99 -0.88 -3.34 4.37
CA LEU A 99 -1.25 -2.10 3.68
C LEU A 99 -0.45 -0.91 4.21
N GLN A 100 -0.29 -0.81 5.54
CA GLN A 100 0.45 0.29 6.16
C GLN A 100 1.94 0.22 5.82
N GLN A 101 2.56 -0.96 5.80
CA GLN A 101 3.94 -1.12 5.37
C GLN A 101 4.11 -0.78 3.88
N ALA A 102 3.21 -1.25 3.03
CA ALA A 102 3.21 -0.97 1.60
C ALA A 102 3.04 0.52 1.30
N ALA A 103 2.14 1.22 2.00
CA ALA A 103 1.96 2.66 1.86
C ALA A 103 3.21 3.46 2.26
N ASN A 104 3.91 3.04 3.31
CA ASN A 104 5.18 3.67 3.68
C ASN A 104 6.29 3.38 2.67
N HIS A 105 6.30 2.18 2.06
CA HIS A 105 7.22 1.86 0.97
C HIS A 105 6.94 2.72 -0.28
N ALA A 106 5.66 2.88 -0.65
CA ALA A 106 5.24 3.77 -1.72
C ALA A 106 5.69 5.22 -1.46
N LEU A 107 5.44 5.74 -0.25
CA LEU A 107 5.88 7.09 0.16
C LEU A 107 7.39 7.27 0.00
N ALA A 108 8.19 6.30 0.45
CA ALA A 108 9.65 6.34 0.32
C ALA A 108 10.08 6.32 -1.17
N ASN A 109 9.45 5.49 -2.00
CA ASN A 109 9.76 5.40 -3.44
C ASN A 109 9.32 6.65 -4.23
N MET A 110 8.37 7.41 -3.69
CA MET A 110 7.89 8.67 -4.26
C MET A 110 8.59 9.91 -3.69
N ALA A 111 9.58 9.73 -2.80
CA ALA A 111 10.34 10.85 -2.25
C ALA A 111 10.99 11.68 -3.37
N GLY A 112 10.80 13.00 -3.32
CA GLY A 112 11.29 13.93 -4.34
C GLY A 112 10.46 13.97 -5.63
N LYS A 113 9.44 13.12 -5.78
CA LYS A 113 8.49 13.18 -6.89
C LYS A 113 7.27 14.00 -6.50
N ARG A 114 6.74 14.75 -7.46
CA ARG A 114 5.46 15.44 -7.31
C ARG A 114 4.33 14.45 -7.54
N VAL A 115 3.51 14.20 -6.52
CA VAL A 115 2.25 13.46 -6.63
C VAL A 115 1.14 14.37 -6.12
N THR A 116 0.08 14.58 -6.90
CA THR A 116 -1.06 15.42 -6.50
C THR A 116 -2.32 14.61 -6.23
N LYS A 117 -2.42 13.39 -6.78
CA LYS A 117 -3.50 12.44 -6.51
C LYS A 117 -3.01 11.00 -6.67
N VAL A 118 -3.65 10.10 -5.93
CA VAL A 118 -3.56 8.65 -6.15
C VAL A 118 -4.74 8.21 -6.99
N PHE A 119 -4.52 7.30 -7.94
CA PHE A 119 -5.55 6.76 -8.83
C PHE A 119 -5.52 5.23 -8.84
N THR A 120 -6.67 4.60 -8.71
CA THR A 120 -6.81 3.13 -8.70
C THR A 120 -8.06 2.70 -9.45
N ALA A 121 -8.13 1.42 -9.83
CA ALA A 121 -9.35 0.80 -10.32
C ALA A 121 -10.07 0.07 -9.17
N ALA A 122 -11.40 0.12 -9.15
CA ALA A 122 -12.17 -0.68 -8.22
C ALA A 122 -12.03 -2.19 -8.53
N VAL A 123 -11.92 -3.08 -7.55
CA VAL A 123 -12.22 -2.87 -6.11
C VAL A 123 -11.01 -3.11 -5.19
N ASP A 124 -10.21 -4.14 -5.47
CA ASP A 124 -9.22 -4.67 -4.51
C ASP A 124 -8.00 -3.76 -4.28
N GLY A 125 -7.67 -2.90 -5.24
CA GLY A 125 -6.64 -1.87 -5.09
C GLY A 125 -7.03 -0.71 -4.15
N ILE A 126 -8.32 -0.53 -3.84
CA ILE A 126 -8.82 0.62 -3.07
C ILE A 126 -8.22 0.72 -1.65
N PRO A 127 -8.17 -0.35 -0.83
CA PRO A 127 -7.59 -0.27 0.51
C PRO A 127 -6.13 0.21 0.50
N LEU A 128 -5.31 -0.31 -0.42
CA LEU A 128 -3.93 0.11 -0.58
C LEU A 128 -3.83 1.56 -1.07
N ALA A 129 -4.56 1.90 -2.13
CA ALA A 129 -4.57 3.23 -2.70
C ALA A 129 -5.00 4.29 -1.69
N THR A 130 -5.96 3.97 -0.82
CA THR A 130 -6.40 4.81 0.29
C THR A 130 -5.26 5.06 1.29
N MET A 131 -4.54 4.01 1.68
CA MET A 131 -3.42 4.13 2.60
C MET A 131 -2.24 4.91 2.01
N VAL A 132 -1.96 4.73 0.72
CA VAL A 132 -0.93 5.49 -0.02
C VAL A 132 -1.34 6.96 -0.14
N ALA A 133 -2.60 7.25 -0.48
CA ALA A 133 -3.12 8.62 -0.57
C ALA A 133 -3.01 9.34 0.77
N ASN A 134 -3.39 8.67 1.86
CA ASN A 134 -3.25 9.18 3.23
C ASN A 134 -1.77 9.43 3.59
N ALA A 135 -0.86 8.52 3.24
CA ALA A 135 0.56 8.67 3.52
C ALA A 135 1.20 9.85 2.76
N LEU A 136 0.73 10.13 1.54
CA LEU A 136 1.18 11.25 0.70
C LEU A 136 0.45 12.56 1.00
N GLY A 137 -0.67 12.52 1.75
CA GLY A 137 -1.50 13.70 2.02
C GLY A 137 -2.23 14.22 0.78
N VAL A 138 -2.66 13.32 -0.12
CA VAL A 138 -3.32 13.68 -1.39
C VAL A 138 -4.67 13.00 -1.55
N ASN A 139 -5.48 13.50 -2.49
CA ASN A 139 -6.79 12.90 -2.77
C ASN A 139 -6.67 11.58 -3.53
N LEU A 140 -7.61 10.67 -3.27
CA LEU A 140 -7.81 9.43 -4.01
C LEU A 140 -8.84 9.63 -5.12
N VAL A 141 -8.57 9.05 -6.28
CA VAL A 141 -9.51 8.89 -7.40
C VAL A 141 -9.69 7.40 -7.66
N VAL A 142 -10.93 6.98 -7.94
CA VAL A 142 -11.26 5.57 -8.21
C VAL A 142 -11.97 5.48 -9.55
N ALA A 143 -11.40 4.70 -10.47
CA ALA A 143 -12.08 4.30 -11.70
C ALA A 143 -13.02 3.12 -11.42
N LYS A 144 -14.23 3.17 -11.96
CA LYS A 144 -15.28 2.18 -11.69
C LYS A 144 -15.78 1.54 -12.97
N LYS A 145 -16.39 0.36 -12.86
CA LYS A 145 -17.00 -0.34 -14.00
C LYS A 145 -18.37 0.21 -14.41
N ASN A 146 -18.99 1.03 -13.55
CA ASN A 146 -20.32 1.60 -13.77
C ASN A 146 -20.27 3.13 -13.60
N LYS A 147 -21.13 3.84 -14.33
CA LYS A 147 -21.33 5.29 -14.21
C LYS A 147 -22.26 5.61 -13.03
N GLU A 148 -21.90 6.59 -12.20
CA GLU A 148 -22.80 7.13 -11.20
C GLU A 148 -23.83 8.10 -11.80
N VAL A 149 -25.11 7.91 -11.44
CA VAL A 149 -26.24 8.72 -11.93
C VAL A 149 -26.05 10.22 -11.68
N GLY A 150 -25.37 10.60 -10.60
CA GLY A 150 -25.14 12.00 -10.21
C GLY A 150 -23.98 12.70 -10.92
N VAL A 151 -23.20 12.01 -11.76
CA VAL A 151 -22.02 12.59 -12.43
C VAL A 151 -22.36 12.93 -13.88
N LYS A 152 -22.15 14.20 -14.25
CA LYS A 152 -22.56 14.75 -15.55
C LYS A 152 -21.76 14.22 -16.75
N ALA A 153 -20.48 13.96 -16.55
CA ALA A 153 -19.57 13.58 -17.64
C ALA A 153 -18.45 12.67 -17.14
N PHE A 154 -18.05 11.74 -18.00
CA PHE A 154 -17.04 10.73 -17.72
C PHE A 154 -15.93 10.74 -18.76
N LEU A 155 -14.74 10.37 -18.33
CA LEU A 155 -13.74 9.75 -19.20
C LEU A 155 -13.93 8.23 -19.08
N GLU A 156 -13.80 7.54 -20.20
CA GLU A 156 -13.93 6.09 -20.26
C GLU A 156 -12.79 5.47 -21.08
N GLU A 157 -12.38 4.27 -20.69
CA GLU A 157 -11.36 3.49 -21.38
C GLU A 157 -11.77 2.01 -21.37
N THR A 158 -11.85 1.43 -22.57
CA THR A 158 -12.16 0.02 -22.77
C THR A 158 -10.87 -0.74 -23.08
N TYR A 159 -10.67 -1.87 -22.41
CA TYR A 159 -9.54 -2.76 -22.65
C TYR A 159 -10.02 -4.21 -22.73
N VAL A 160 -9.24 -5.04 -23.40
CA VAL A 160 -9.48 -6.50 -23.48
C VAL A 160 -8.76 -7.16 -22.33
N LEU A 161 -9.41 -8.12 -21.66
CA LEU A 161 -8.79 -9.03 -20.71
C LEU A 161 -8.16 -10.19 -21.50
N LYS A 162 -6.84 -10.15 -21.72
CA LYS A 162 -6.11 -11.23 -22.42
C LYS A 162 -6.40 -12.59 -21.79
N GLY A 163 -6.68 -13.56 -22.65
CA GLY A 163 -6.99 -14.93 -22.26
C GLY A 163 -8.46 -15.19 -21.91
N SER A 164 -9.32 -14.16 -21.86
CA SER A 164 -10.77 -14.34 -21.61
C SER A 164 -11.66 -14.02 -22.81
N GLY A 165 -11.18 -13.23 -23.78
CA GLY A 165 -12.00 -12.71 -24.88
C GLY A 165 -13.03 -11.65 -24.45
N VAL A 166 -13.01 -11.22 -23.19
CA VAL A 166 -13.94 -10.24 -22.63
C VAL A 166 -13.33 -8.84 -22.66
N THR A 167 -14.16 -7.83 -22.93
CA THR A 167 -13.78 -6.41 -22.76
C THR A 167 -14.28 -5.87 -21.43
N MET A 168 -13.51 -4.96 -20.84
CA MET A 168 -13.88 -4.21 -19.65
C MET A 168 -13.78 -2.73 -19.94
N THR A 169 -14.71 -1.95 -19.40
CA THR A 169 -14.67 -0.48 -19.49
C THR A 169 -14.55 0.12 -18.10
N LEU A 170 -13.61 1.04 -17.93
CA LEU A 170 -13.44 1.84 -16.73
C LEU A 170 -13.90 3.26 -16.97
N TYR A 171 -14.62 3.79 -15.99
CA TYR A 171 -15.18 5.14 -15.99
C TYR A 171 -14.61 5.93 -14.82
N VAL A 172 -14.29 7.20 -15.09
CA VAL A 172 -13.93 8.17 -14.05
C VAL A 172 -14.59 9.51 -14.37
N SER A 173 -15.04 10.23 -13.35
CA SER A 173 -15.61 11.57 -13.55
C SER A 173 -14.61 12.47 -14.29
N LYS A 174 -15.08 13.21 -15.31
CA LYS A 174 -14.25 14.10 -16.12
C LYS A 174 -13.54 15.18 -15.30
N ASP A 175 -14.12 15.57 -14.16
CA ASP A 175 -13.57 16.60 -13.26
C ASP A 175 -12.62 16.02 -12.19
N ALA A 176 -12.51 14.69 -12.08
CA ALA A 176 -11.71 14.04 -11.05
C ALA A 176 -10.20 14.20 -11.28
N ILE A 177 -9.75 14.31 -12.54
CA ILE A 177 -8.34 14.47 -12.91
C ILE A 177 -8.23 15.72 -13.77
N LYS A 178 -7.36 16.65 -13.38
CA LYS A 178 -7.11 17.91 -14.11
C LYS A 178 -5.73 17.88 -14.75
N ARG A 179 -5.56 18.62 -15.85
CA ARG A 179 -4.28 18.76 -16.58
C ARG A 179 -3.06 19.08 -15.70
N ARG A 180 -3.26 19.79 -14.59
CA ARG A 180 -2.18 20.14 -13.64
C ARG A 180 -1.76 19.02 -12.70
N ASP A 181 -2.54 17.94 -12.65
CA ASP A 181 -2.33 16.84 -11.72
C ASP A 181 -1.15 15.96 -12.17
N SER A 182 -0.44 15.40 -11.18
CA SER A 182 0.58 14.37 -11.36
C SER A 182 0.11 13.14 -10.57
N ILE A 183 -0.18 12.07 -11.29
CA ILE A 183 -0.96 10.94 -10.79
C ILE A 183 -0.05 9.76 -10.46
N LEU A 184 -0.16 9.25 -9.24
CA LEU A 184 0.37 7.94 -8.88
C LEU A 184 -0.72 6.89 -9.06
N ILE A 185 -0.51 5.94 -9.96
CA ILE A 185 -1.40 4.79 -10.11
C ILE A 185 -1.04 3.75 -9.05
N VAL A 186 -2.03 3.27 -8.31
CA VAL A 186 -1.85 2.25 -7.26
C VAL A 186 -2.78 1.07 -7.53
N ASP A 187 -2.23 -0.14 -7.47
CA ASP A 187 -2.98 -1.38 -7.59
C ASP A 187 -2.53 -2.42 -6.55
N ASP A 188 -3.35 -3.43 -6.28
CA ASP A 188 -2.97 -4.53 -5.40
C ASP A 188 -2.10 -5.57 -6.14
N MET A 189 -2.37 -5.83 -7.41
CA MET A 189 -1.61 -6.80 -8.21
C MET A 189 -1.52 -6.41 -9.69
N ILE A 190 -0.36 -6.67 -10.29
CA ILE A 190 -0.19 -6.59 -11.74
C ILE A 190 0.04 -7.99 -12.33
N LYS A 191 -0.94 -8.49 -13.09
CA LYS A 191 -0.80 -9.73 -13.88
C LYS A 191 -0.40 -9.45 -15.34
N SER A 192 -1.31 -8.88 -16.13
CA SER A 192 -1.11 -8.60 -17.56
C SER A 192 -0.71 -7.16 -17.86
N GLY A 193 -0.91 -6.24 -16.92
CA GLY A 193 -0.71 -4.80 -17.13
C GLY A 193 -1.88 -4.06 -17.77
N GLU A 194 -2.97 -4.75 -18.14
CA GLU A 194 -4.05 -4.18 -18.95
C GLU A 194 -4.88 -3.14 -18.19
N THR A 195 -5.22 -3.43 -16.93
CA THR A 195 -5.89 -2.46 -16.05
C THR A 195 -5.05 -1.20 -15.89
N GLN A 196 -3.74 -1.34 -15.67
CA GLN A 196 -2.83 -0.22 -15.46
C GLN A 196 -2.65 0.58 -16.75
N ALA A 197 -2.58 -0.07 -17.92
CA ALA A 197 -2.59 0.60 -19.21
C ALA A 197 -3.88 1.40 -19.42
N ALA A 198 -5.04 0.85 -19.04
CA ALA A 198 -6.31 1.57 -19.11
C ALA A 198 -6.33 2.81 -18.19
N LEU A 199 -5.83 2.69 -16.96
CA LEU A 199 -5.68 3.83 -16.04
C LEU A 199 -4.73 4.89 -16.60
N VAL A 200 -3.59 4.49 -17.16
CA VAL A 200 -2.65 5.40 -17.86
C VAL A 200 -3.34 6.15 -18.99
N ASN A 201 -4.15 5.47 -19.80
CA ASN A 201 -4.89 6.09 -20.90
C ASN A 201 -5.96 7.08 -20.39
N LEU A 202 -6.66 6.78 -19.30
CA LEU A 202 -7.58 7.73 -18.65
C LEU A 202 -6.85 9.00 -18.19
N VAL A 203 -5.68 8.85 -17.56
CA VAL A 203 -4.84 10.00 -17.14
C VAL A 203 -4.40 10.84 -18.35
N ARG A 204 -3.98 10.18 -19.44
CA ARG A 204 -3.62 10.84 -20.70
C ARG A 204 -4.80 11.56 -21.36
N LYS A 205 -5.99 10.97 -21.36
CA LYS A 205 -7.24 11.61 -21.83
C LYS A 205 -7.58 12.87 -21.03
N ALA A 206 -7.26 12.90 -19.73
CA ALA A 206 -7.34 14.09 -18.88
C ALA A 206 -6.19 15.09 -19.09
N LYS A 207 -5.20 14.76 -19.94
CA LYS A 207 -3.97 15.53 -20.20
C LYS A 207 -3.13 15.77 -18.94
N ALA A 208 -3.21 14.87 -17.96
CA ALA A 208 -2.44 14.94 -16.74
C ALA A 208 -1.13 14.13 -16.85
N GLU A 209 -0.21 14.34 -15.92
CA GLU A 209 1.07 13.64 -15.85
C GLU A 209 0.96 12.36 -15.00
N ILE A 210 1.84 11.40 -15.26
CA ILE A 210 1.95 10.16 -14.47
C ILE A 210 3.22 10.24 -13.65
N SER A 211 3.10 10.25 -12.33
CA SER A 211 4.23 10.24 -11.39
C SER A 211 4.88 8.85 -11.29
N GLY A 212 4.08 7.80 -11.49
CA GLY A 212 4.51 6.41 -11.46
C GLY A 212 3.34 5.43 -11.32
N VAL A 213 3.70 4.15 -11.24
CA VAL A 213 2.80 3.03 -10.93
C VAL A 213 3.40 2.30 -9.73
N PHE A 214 2.56 1.96 -8.76
CA PHE A 214 2.91 1.18 -7.58
C PHE A 214 1.93 0.01 -7.43
N SER A 215 2.45 -1.20 -7.29
CA SER A 215 1.66 -2.40 -6.99
C SER A 215 2.17 -3.06 -5.72
N LEU A 216 1.29 -3.73 -4.98
CA LEU A 216 1.69 -4.56 -3.86
C LEU A 216 2.33 -5.88 -4.32
N ILE A 217 1.78 -6.47 -5.39
CA ILE A 217 2.20 -7.76 -5.97
C ILE A 217 2.48 -7.60 -7.47
#